data_AF-A0A377R0F2-F1
#
_entry.id   AF-A0A377R0F2-F1
#
_cell.length_a   1.000
_cell.length_b   1.000
_cell.length_c   1.000
_cell.angle_alpha   90.00
_cell.angle_beta   90.00
_cell.angle_gamma   90.00
#
_symmetry.space_group_name_H-M   'P 1'
#
loop_
_entity.id
_entity.type
_entity.pdbx_description
1 polymer ?
#
loop_
_entity_poly.entity_id
_entity_poly.type
_entity_poly.pdbx_seq_one_letter_code
_entity_poly.pdbx_strand_id
1 'polypeptide(L)'
;MADGKTLPGATIDYGTGKIVLPEPDRLGLAISGTSQDTGSVQILPGASQAAEYGRERVVANVAYQIQAAACRYLDSTATRQVHLTETPSNVWANVLPQSGARPVQDSWAFDIGGVRLIERGGVLYKNFKPETGRGEAAGRLNLENGNVQVSDPSLNLAALKVTAGIVSLEPKPAFSFCGRVGGAPVKPESFTVYASGGGGLISARSDAEGNLTGDFTGKIDYRTGFFQIERERGFLPDTLRYNVVLQDDIPLDSSVIGIDSVRLPADGRVPIFRKGDMIVIGNRLKQNLGSAFTAGQRIPLERPDADRVCLTDAAGKHVLSEHYTVSAGTLAFADPLDLSAYQMPLTAVQAWEEENRIARADISGRLKLQFPVSRAYPKAGTYVSSALIAGDLLVRASEPFSQQTWSRHWKDEIDGEEILARLDVRNYPFKLISGGAVTQRWLILFTSENQFELYGETLGLVAKGDTLSDLAPANPATGKPYFTLPRTAFGGGWAARNCVRFNTYGTPTPVWILRAVQPSPERQSRRDGFTACLRGNTVADG
;
A
#
# COMPACT_ATOMS: atom_id res chain seq x y z
N MET A 1 42.13 5.77 -17.60
CA MET A 1 41.53 5.51 -18.93
C MET A 1 40.12 4.98 -18.71
N ALA A 2 39.09 5.64 -19.26
CA ALA A 2 37.75 5.07 -19.42
C ALA A 2 36.94 5.64 -20.62
N ASP A 3 37.51 6.53 -21.44
CA ASP A 3 36.75 7.15 -22.54
C ASP A 3 37.61 7.65 -23.72
N GLY A 4 38.88 7.25 -23.81
CA GLY A 4 39.66 7.29 -25.07
C GLY A 4 39.86 8.66 -25.75
N LYS A 5 39.40 9.76 -25.15
CA LYS A 5 39.63 11.12 -25.67
C LYS A 5 40.91 11.68 -25.06
N THR A 6 41.92 11.84 -25.89
CA THR A 6 43.13 12.62 -25.57
C THR A 6 42.75 14.09 -25.48
N LEU A 7 43.05 14.77 -24.35
CA LEU A 7 42.97 16.23 -24.29
C LEU A 7 44.07 16.81 -25.21
N PRO A 8 43.73 17.50 -26.32
CA PRO A 8 44.73 18.05 -27.22
C PRO A 8 45.59 19.08 -26.47
N GLY A 9 46.90 18.88 -26.44
CA GLY A 9 47.84 19.77 -25.73
C GLY A 9 48.13 19.41 -24.28
N ALA A 10 47.54 18.34 -23.73
CA ALA A 10 47.95 17.82 -22.43
C ALA A 10 49.18 16.91 -22.57
N THR A 11 50.17 17.07 -21.68
CA THR A 11 51.38 16.25 -21.67
C THR A 11 51.66 15.68 -20.29
N ILE A 12 52.19 14.46 -20.24
CA ILE A 12 52.67 13.80 -19.02
C ILE A 12 54.17 13.54 -19.19
N ASP A 13 54.97 14.09 -18.27
CA ASP A 13 56.37 13.71 -18.13
C ASP A 13 56.45 12.49 -17.20
N TYR A 14 56.77 11.33 -17.75
CA TYR A 14 56.83 10.06 -17.03
C TYR A 14 58.08 9.89 -16.15
N GLY A 15 59.10 10.74 -16.31
CA GLY A 15 60.28 10.75 -15.44
C GLY A 15 60.08 11.57 -14.17
N THR A 16 59.29 12.65 -14.23
CA THR A 16 59.02 13.55 -13.10
C THR A 16 57.61 13.43 -12.53
N GLY A 17 56.71 12.74 -13.24
CA GLY A 17 55.28 12.64 -12.90
C GLY A 17 54.50 13.94 -13.14
N LYS A 18 55.11 14.96 -13.76
CA LYS A 18 54.47 16.26 -13.98
C LYS A 18 53.43 16.15 -15.10
N ILE A 19 52.20 16.55 -14.80
CA ILE A 19 51.09 16.62 -15.75
C ILE A 19 50.85 18.09 -16.09
N VAL A 20 50.85 18.43 -17.38
CA VAL A 20 50.51 19.76 -17.90
C VAL A 20 49.18 19.67 -18.63
N LEU A 21 48.22 20.49 -18.22
CA LEU A 21 46.93 20.66 -18.88
C LEU A 21 46.93 22.00 -19.61
N PRO A 22 46.41 22.10 -20.84
CA PRO A 22 46.35 23.35 -21.60
C PRO A 22 45.31 24.32 -21.01
N GLU A 23 45.49 25.61 -21.28
CA GLU A 23 44.56 26.66 -20.85
C GLU A 23 43.13 26.45 -21.43
N PRO A 24 42.07 26.83 -20.71
CA PRO A 24 40.68 26.47 -21.05
C PRO A 24 40.20 26.96 -22.43
N ASP A 25 40.75 28.07 -22.91
CA ASP A 25 40.46 28.71 -24.19
C ASP A 25 41.03 27.96 -25.40
N ARG A 26 42.04 27.10 -25.20
CA ARG A 26 42.68 26.28 -26.24
C ARG A 26 42.04 24.90 -26.42
N LEU A 27 41.03 24.56 -25.62
CA LEU A 27 40.38 23.25 -25.62
C LEU A 27 39.24 23.11 -26.64
N GLY A 28 38.89 24.16 -27.39
CA GLY A 28 37.77 24.12 -28.36
C GLY A 28 36.41 23.87 -27.70
N LEU A 29 36.30 24.10 -26.39
CA LEU A 29 35.05 24.00 -25.65
C LEU A 29 34.25 25.29 -25.90
N ALA A 30 32.99 25.16 -26.29
CA ALA A 30 32.12 26.32 -26.44
C ALA A 30 31.89 26.97 -25.07
N ILE A 31 32.54 28.11 -24.84
CA ILE A 31 32.34 28.93 -23.65
C ILE A 31 31.34 30.01 -24.04
N SER A 32 30.13 29.95 -23.49
CA SER A 32 29.19 31.07 -23.47
C SER A 32 29.11 31.63 -22.06
N GLY A 33 29.06 32.96 -21.96
CA GLY A 33 28.89 33.68 -20.71
C GLY A 33 27.46 34.21 -20.54
N THR A 34 27.11 34.60 -19.32
CA THR A 34 25.96 35.46 -19.03
C THR A 34 26.44 36.74 -18.33
N SER A 35 26.01 37.90 -18.82
CA SER A 35 25.89 39.11 -17.99
C SER A 35 24.43 39.29 -17.59
N GLN A 36 24.20 40.02 -16.51
CA GLN A 36 22.86 40.34 -16.02
C GLN A 36 22.23 41.46 -16.85
N ASP A 37 20.98 41.23 -17.20
CA ASP A 37 19.90 42.15 -17.58
C ASP A 37 19.75 42.78 -18.98
N THR A 38 18.51 42.54 -19.49
CA THR A 38 17.68 43.27 -20.47
C THR A 38 18.23 43.61 -21.86
N GLY A 39 17.89 42.77 -22.84
CA GLY A 39 17.41 43.26 -24.15
C GLY A 39 17.93 42.55 -25.41
N SER A 40 16.96 42.24 -26.29
CA SER A 40 17.01 41.74 -27.67
C SER A 40 17.44 40.28 -27.90
N VAL A 41 16.45 39.48 -28.32
CA VAL A 41 16.59 38.07 -28.74
C VAL A 41 16.88 38.03 -30.23
N GLN A 42 17.82 37.19 -30.65
CA GLN A 42 17.92 36.78 -32.05
C GLN A 42 17.47 35.33 -32.19
N ILE A 43 16.39 35.12 -32.96
CA ILE A 43 15.82 33.80 -33.26
C ILE A 43 16.68 33.14 -34.34
N LEU A 44 17.18 31.92 -34.09
CA LEU A 44 17.90 31.12 -35.09
C LEU A 44 16.92 30.34 -36.00
N PRO A 45 17.32 30.00 -37.24
CA PRO A 45 16.49 29.22 -38.15
C PRO A 45 16.13 27.85 -37.56
N GLY A 46 14.83 27.56 -37.42
CA GLY A 46 14.30 26.31 -36.88
C GLY A 46 13.68 26.39 -35.49
N ALA A 47 13.71 27.54 -34.82
CA ALA A 47 12.99 27.74 -33.56
C ALA A 47 11.50 28.06 -33.83
N SER A 48 10.60 27.19 -33.39
CA SER A 48 9.17 27.52 -33.25
C SER A 48 8.89 27.98 -31.82
N GLN A 49 8.41 29.21 -31.66
CA GLN A 49 7.78 29.66 -30.41
C GLN A 49 6.32 29.22 -30.40
N ALA A 50 5.85 28.71 -29.26
CA ALA A 50 4.43 28.70 -28.92
C ALA A 50 4.31 29.20 -27.48
N ALA A 51 3.56 30.28 -27.31
CA ALA A 51 3.27 30.87 -26.01
C ALA A 51 1.99 30.28 -25.41
N GLU A 52 2.01 30.25 -24.09
CA GLU A 52 0.89 30.26 -23.14
C GLU A 52 0.06 28.99 -22.80
N TYR A 53 -0.09 28.86 -21.47
CA TYR A 53 -1.09 28.18 -20.66
C TYR A 53 -1.42 26.70 -20.93
N GLY A 54 -0.85 25.83 -20.09
CA GLY A 54 -1.65 24.76 -19.48
C GLY A 54 -1.48 23.32 -19.96
N ARG A 55 -0.29 22.85 -20.37
CA ARG A 55 -0.01 21.40 -20.52
C ARG A 55 1.38 20.97 -20.06
N GLU A 56 1.46 19.73 -19.59
CA GLU A 56 2.63 19.02 -19.05
C GLU A 56 3.89 19.18 -19.93
N ARG A 57 5.03 19.40 -19.26
CA ARG A 57 6.35 19.38 -19.88
C ARG A 57 6.90 17.95 -19.89
N VAL A 58 7.24 17.44 -21.06
CA VAL A 58 8.21 16.34 -21.17
C VAL A 58 9.60 16.98 -21.24
N VAL A 59 10.36 16.85 -20.16
CA VAL A 59 11.76 17.27 -20.10
C VAL A 59 12.59 16.19 -20.81
N ALA A 60 12.89 16.41 -22.09
CA ALA A 60 13.63 15.42 -22.89
C ALA A 60 15.15 15.41 -22.61
N ASN A 61 15.68 16.45 -21.96
CA ASN A 61 17.08 16.51 -21.54
C ASN A 61 17.24 17.37 -20.27
N VAL A 62 17.88 16.79 -19.25
CA VAL A 62 18.36 17.52 -18.06
C VAL A 62 19.89 17.50 -18.15
N ALA A 63 20.50 18.68 -18.30
CA ALA A 63 21.95 18.85 -18.21
C ALA A 63 22.28 19.57 -16.90
N TYR A 64 23.12 18.95 -16.07
CA TYR A 64 23.69 19.56 -14.88
C TYR A 64 25.08 20.11 -15.23
N GLN A 65 25.41 21.30 -14.72
CA GLN A 65 26.76 21.86 -14.77
C GLN A 65 27.34 21.86 -13.35
N ILE A 66 28.58 21.38 -13.22
CA ILE A 66 29.41 21.67 -12.06
C ILE A 66 29.81 23.14 -12.19
N GLN A 67 29.21 24.01 -11.36
CA GLN A 67 29.67 25.38 -11.19
C GLN A 67 31.10 25.28 -10.67
N ALA A 68 32.07 25.70 -11.51
CA ALA A 68 33.51 25.57 -11.33
C ALA A 68 33.95 25.20 -9.89
N ALA A 69 34.57 24.03 -9.73
CA ALA A 69 35.64 23.96 -8.75
C ALA A 69 36.70 24.95 -9.24
N ALA A 70 36.68 26.18 -8.73
CA ALA A 70 37.76 27.14 -8.94
C ALA A 70 38.99 26.61 -8.17
N CYS A 71 39.61 25.56 -8.69
CA CYS A 71 40.90 25.14 -8.20
C CYS A 71 41.94 26.13 -8.76
N ARG A 72 42.34 27.08 -7.93
CA ARG A 72 43.59 27.80 -8.19
C ARG A 72 44.72 26.86 -7.81
N TYR A 73 45.44 26.34 -8.80
CA TYR A 73 46.68 25.63 -8.55
C TYR A 73 47.70 26.62 -7.97
N LEU A 74 48.31 26.27 -6.83
CA LEU A 74 49.56 26.90 -6.42
C LEU A 74 50.66 26.14 -7.15
N ASP A 75 51.47 26.85 -7.95
CA ASP A 75 52.66 26.25 -8.57
C ASP A 75 53.48 25.52 -7.50
N SER A 76 54.05 24.36 -7.85
CA SER A 76 54.77 23.49 -6.89
C SER A 76 55.99 24.15 -6.24
N THR A 77 56.36 25.36 -6.67
CA THR A 77 57.45 26.20 -6.15
C THR A 77 56.95 27.40 -5.32
N ALA A 78 55.65 27.67 -5.27
CA ALA A 78 55.07 28.78 -4.52
C ALA A 78 54.96 28.41 -3.03
N THR A 79 55.97 28.79 -2.25
CA THR A 79 55.94 28.68 -0.80
C THR A 79 55.18 29.85 -0.18
N ARG A 80 54.16 29.59 0.65
CA ARG A 80 53.55 30.61 1.52
C ARG A 80 53.96 30.38 2.97
N GLN A 81 54.56 31.39 3.59
CA GLN A 81 54.71 31.41 5.05
C GLN A 81 53.38 31.81 5.69
N VAL A 82 53.08 31.21 6.83
CA VAL A 82 51.84 31.43 7.57
C VAL A 82 52.18 32.09 8.90
N HIS A 83 51.34 33.04 9.33
CA HIS A 83 51.48 33.65 10.65
C HIS A 83 51.04 32.69 11.75
N LEU A 84 51.89 32.54 12.77
CA LEU A 84 51.58 31.77 13.97
C LEU A 84 50.60 32.54 14.85
N THR A 85 49.64 31.82 15.42
CA THR A 85 48.86 32.30 16.56
C THR A 85 49.22 31.44 17.76
N GLU A 86 49.75 32.08 18.80
CA GLU A 86 50.12 31.43 20.06
C GLU A 86 49.13 31.80 21.15
N THR A 87 48.53 30.78 21.77
CA THR A 87 47.81 30.91 23.03
C THR A 87 48.51 30.05 24.09
N PRO A 88 48.33 30.29 25.41
CA PRO A 88 49.10 29.65 26.47
C PRO A 88 49.10 28.11 26.49
N SER A 89 48.27 27.46 25.68
CA SER A 89 48.03 26.00 25.68
C SER A 89 48.22 25.34 24.31
N ASN A 90 48.48 26.10 23.24
CA ASN A 90 48.43 25.61 21.86
C ASN A 90 49.06 26.58 20.87
N VAL A 91 49.86 26.02 19.95
CA VAL A 91 50.46 26.72 18.80
C VAL A 91 49.87 26.14 17.52
N TRP A 92 49.37 27.00 16.63
CA TRP A 92 48.79 26.59 15.36
C TRP A 92 48.98 27.67 14.27
N ALA A 93 48.82 27.25 13.02
CA ALA A 93 48.98 28.11 11.84
C ALA A 93 47.77 27.95 10.91
N ASN A 94 47.10 29.05 10.51
CA ASN A 94 45.98 28.98 9.57
C ASN A 94 46.46 28.92 8.12
N VAL A 95 46.21 27.82 7.41
CA VAL A 95 46.70 27.67 6.03
C VAL A 95 45.74 28.20 4.97
N LEU A 96 44.55 28.71 5.36
CA LEU A 96 43.56 29.21 4.43
C LEU A 96 43.97 30.56 3.83
N PRO A 97 43.73 30.79 2.53
CA PRO A 97 44.05 32.05 1.85
C PRO A 97 43.00 33.15 2.06
N GLN A 98 41.80 32.81 2.53
CA GLN A 98 40.68 33.75 2.71
C GLN A 98 39.72 33.24 3.79
N SER A 99 38.99 34.17 4.40
CA SER A 99 37.92 33.86 5.36
C SER A 99 36.79 33.06 4.67
N GLY A 100 36.21 32.08 5.38
CA GLY A 100 35.10 31.26 4.87
C GLY A 100 35.50 30.08 3.97
N ALA A 101 36.76 29.99 3.54
CA ALA A 101 37.24 28.83 2.80
C ALA A 101 37.37 27.58 3.70
N ARG A 102 37.29 26.38 3.11
CA ARG A 102 37.58 25.13 3.82
C ARG A 102 38.66 24.31 3.12
N PRO A 103 39.54 23.61 3.85
CA PRO A 103 40.47 22.66 3.25
C PRO A 103 39.70 21.53 2.55
N VAL A 104 40.05 21.21 1.31
CA VAL A 104 39.64 19.94 0.69
C VAL A 104 40.53 18.84 1.25
N GLN A 105 39.91 17.82 1.85
CA GLN A 105 40.61 16.67 2.42
C GLN A 105 41.48 15.97 1.37
N ASP A 106 42.60 15.39 1.82
CA ASP A 106 43.53 14.59 1.03
C ASP A 106 44.25 15.35 -0.10
N SER A 107 44.29 16.69 0.00
CA SER A 107 44.86 17.58 -1.03
C SER A 107 46.07 18.40 -0.55
N TRP A 108 46.40 18.34 0.74
CA TRP A 108 47.39 19.25 1.35
C TRP A 108 48.77 18.62 1.51
N ALA A 109 49.80 19.42 1.27
CA ALA A 109 51.19 19.09 1.56
C ALA A 109 51.95 20.30 2.11
N PHE A 110 52.90 20.03 2.99
CA PHE A 110 53.67 21.05 3.71
C PHE A 110 55.16 20.72 3.68
N ASP A 111 55.98 21.76 3.84
CA ASP A 111 57.38 21.64 4.20
C ASP A 111 57.59 22.35 5.54
N ILE A 112 58.24 21.70 6.49
CA ILE A 112 58.62 22.31 7.77
C ILE A 112 60.11 22.06 7.95
N GLY A 113 60.92 23.10 7.76
CA GLY A 113 62.38 23.01 7.94
C GLY A 113 63.05 21.94 7.07
N GLY A 114 62.54 21.68 5.86
CA GLY A 114 63.05 20.65 4.95
C GLY A 114 62.40 19.27 5.10
N VAL A 115 61.48 19.08 6.05
CA VAL A 115 60.68 17.85 6.19
C VAL A 115 59.38 17.99 5.41
N ARG A 116 59.21 17.14 4.40
CA ARG A 116 57.98 17.07 3.61
C ARG A 116 56.88 16.29 4.35
N LEU A 117 55.71 16.91 4.44
CA LEU A 117 54.51 16.36 5.04
C LEU A 117 53.39 16.27 4.01
N ILE A 118 52.59 15.21 4.08
CA ILE A 118 51.34 15.13 3.33
C ILE A 118 50.16 14.93 4.29
N GLU A 119 49.01 15.46 3.92
CA GLU A 119 47.77 15.28 4.66
C GLU A 119 47.00 14.08 4.13
N ARG A 120 46.56 13.21 5.04
CA ARG A 120 45.59 12.13 4.78
C ARG A 120 44.54 12.08 5.88
N GLY A 121 43.27 12.27 5.54
CA GLY A 121 42.16 12.25 6.51
C GLY A 121 42.31 13.24 7.67
N GLY A 122 42.91 14.41 7.44
CA GLY A 122 43.21 15.43 8.43
C GLY A 122 44.47 15.18 9.27
N VAL A 123 45.21 14.10 9.02
CA VAL A 123 46.48 13.77 9.71
C VAL A 123 47.66 14.09 8.80
N LEU A 124 48.70 14.73 9.34
CA LEU A 124 49.94 15.03 8.63
C LEU A 124 50.95 13.90 8.81
N TYR A 125 51.46 13.36 7.71
CA TYR A 125 52.42 12.26 7.69
C TYR A 125 53.76 12.72 7.11
N LYS A 126 54.85 12.41 7.83
CA LYS A 126 56.23 12.46 7.32
C LYS A 126 56.67 11.08 6.83
N ASN A 127 57.75 11.03 6.06
CA ASN A 127 58.31 9.78 5.50
C ASN A 127 57.27 8.92 4.76
N PHE A 128 56.27 9.56 4.15
CA PHE A 128 55.18 8.85 3.49
C PHE A 128 55.69 8.10 2.26
N LYS A 129 55.44 6.79 2.23
CA LYS A 129 55.79 5.90 1.11
C LYS A 129 54.57 5.68 0.21
N PRO A 130 54.52 6.28 -0.99
CA PRO A 130 53.36 6.19 -1.88
C PRO A 130 52.96 4.76 -2.26
N GLU A 131 53.94 3.85 -2.32
CA GLU A 131 53.76 2.46 -2.76
C GLU A 131 53.00 1.62 -1.72
N THR A 132 53.06 2.01 -0.45
CA THR A 132 52.47 1.25 0.67
C THR A 132 51.40 2.03 1.43
N GLY A 133 51.24 3.32 1.14
CA GLY A 133 50.30 4.19 1.83
C GLY A 133 50.63 4.46 3.30
N ARG A 134 51.88 4.19 3.73
CA ARG A 134 52.31 4.31 5.13
C ARG A 134 53.20 5.53 5.34
N GLY A 135 53.02 6.20 6.47
CA GLY A 135 53.89 7.28 6.94
C GLY A 135 53.82 7.40 8.47
N GLU A 136 54.66 8.26 9.03
CA GLU A 136 54.69 8.55 10.47
C GLU A 136 53.87 9.80 10.76
N ALA A 137 52.92 9.72 11.69
CA ALA A 137 52.08 10.86 12.05
C ALA A 137 52.91 11.95 12.75
N ALA A 138 52.85 13.17 12.23
CA ALA A 138 53.64 14.31 12.68
C ALA A 138 52.78 15.53 13.09
N GLY A 139 51.48 15.51 12.78
CA GLY A 139 50.57 16.61 13.08
C GLY A 139 49.16 16.39 12.55
N ARG A 140 48.36 17.46 12.56
CA ARG A 140 46.98 17.47 12.05
C ARG A 140 46.66 18.77 11.32
N LEU A 141 45.79 18.66 10.32
CA LEU A 141 45.08 19.76 9.68
C LEU A 141 43.61 19.67 10.08
N ASN A 142 43.07 20.72 10.69
CA ASN A 142 41.64 20.80 10.96
C ASN A 142 40.90 21.15 9.64
N LEU A 143 40.09 20.21 9.16
CA LEU A 143 39.37 20.32 7.88
C LEU A 143 38.16 21.27 7.92
N GLU A 144 37.81 21.82 9.09
CA GLU A 144 36.73 22.81 9.22
C GLU A 144 37.24 24.24 9.15
N ASN A 145 38.42 24.51 9.72
CA ASN A 145 38.93 25.87 9.88
C ASN A 145 40.35 26.09 9.34
N GLY A 146 41.01 25.05 8.82
CA GLY A 146 42.33 25.12 8.22
C GLY A 146 43.48 25.36 9.18
N ASN A 147 43.30 25.08 10.48
CA ASN A 147 44.37 25.19 11.45
C ASN A 147 45.28 23.95 11.38
N VAL A 148 46.57 24.17 11.16
CA VAL A 148 47.61 23.15 11.23
C VAL A 148 48.25 23.16 12.61
N GLN A 149 48.45 21.97 13.17
CA GLN A 149 49.18 21.70 14.40
C GLN A 149 50.19 20.59 14.16
N VAL A 150 51.37 20.70 14.76
CA VAL A 150 52.39 19.64 14.76
C VAL A 150 52.48 19.03 16.15
N SER A 151 52.52 17.71 16.21
CA SER A 151 52.71 16.95 17.46
C SER A 151 54.13 16.41 17.58
N ASP A 152 54.92 16.46 16.49
CA ASP A 152 56.31 16.05 16.47
C ASP A 152 57.22 17.16 17.03
N PRO A 153 57.94 16.93 18.15
CA PRO A 153 58.78 17.95 18.78
C PRO A 153 60.00 18.35 17.93
N SER A 154 60.36 17.57 16.91
CA SER A 154 61.44 17.91 15.97
C SER A 154 61.03 18.92 14.90
N LEU A 155 59.73 19.22 14.79
CA LEU A 155 59.18 20.15 13.81
C LEU A 155 58.81 21.48 14.46
N ASN A 156 59.32 22.57 13.90
CA ASN A 156 58.97 23.92 14.35
C ASN A 156 57.96 24.55 13.39
N LEU A 157 56.73 24.76 13.86
CA LEU A 157 55.64 25.33 13.06
C LEU A 157 55.96 26.73 12.50
N ALA A 158 56.90 27.47 13.09
CA ALA A 158 57.39 28.75 12.55
C ALA A 158 58.03 28.60 11.16
N ALA A 159 58.56 27.42 10.83
CA ALA A 159 59.13 27.11 9.53
C ALA A 159 58.10 26.53 8.54
N LEU A 160 56.80 26.53 8.87
CA LEU A 160 55.74 25.95 8.03
C LEU A 160 55.62 26.67 6.69
N LYS A 161 55.67 25.87 5.64
CA LYS A 161 55.48 26.27 4.25
C LYS A 161 54.38 25.40 3.64
N VAL A 162 53.34 26.03 3.10
CA VAL A 162 52.35 25.30 2.30
C VAL A 162 52.96 25.03 0.93
N THR A 163 53.02 23.75 0.52
CA THR A 163 53.59 23.33 -0.78
C THR A 163 52.53 22.79 -1.74
N ALA A 164 51.39 22.32 -1.22
CA ALA A 164 50.19 22.02 -1.99
C ALA A 164 48.95 22.14 -1.10
N GLY A 165 47.79 22.42 -1.70
CA GLY A 165 46.51 22.48 -0.99
C GLY A 165 45.39 23.00 -1.88
N ILE A 166 44.22 22.36 -1.80
CA ILE A 166 43.00 22.83 -2.45
C ILE A 166 42.06 23.36 -1.36
N VAL A 167 41.46 24.52 -1.63
CA VAL A 167 40.40 25.09 -0.79
C VAL A 167 39.07 25.08 -1.54
N SER A 168 37.98 24.79 -0.85
CA SER A 168 36.65 25.12 -1.33
C SER A 168 36.33 26.57 -0.96
N LEU A 169 35.72 27.29 -1.90
CA LEU A 169 35.09 28.60 -1.65
C LEU A 169 33.77 28.38 -0.90
N GLU A 170 33.28 29.41 -0.21
CA GLU A 170 32.05 29.33 0.59
C GLU A 170 30.95 28.55 -0.13
N PRO A 171 30.39 27.49 0.48
CA PRO A 171 29.31 26.71 -0.12
C PRO A 171 28.10 27.62 -0.30
N LYS A 172 27.78 27.95 -1.55
CA LYS A 172 26.52 28.62 -1.87
C LYS A 172 25.36 27.68 -1.56
N PRO A 173 24.26 28.17 -0.97
CA PRO A 173 23.09 27.34 -0.77
C PRO A 173 22.57 26.83 -2.12
N ALA A 174 22.29 25.53 -2.21
CA ALA A 174 21.52 24.97 -3.31
C ALA A 174 20.03 25.07 -3.01
N PHE A 175 19.22 25.24 -4.05
CA PHE A 175 17.76 25.39 -3.93
C PHE A 175 17.01 24.15 -4.42
N SER A 176 17.69 23.27 -5.16
CA SER A 176 17.15 22.02 -5.68
C SER A 176 18.25 20.96 -5.75
N PHE A 177 17.89 19.71 -5.54
CA PHE A 177 18.76 18.56 -5.76
C PHE A 177 17.95 17.37 -6.30
N CYS A 178 18.51 16.67 -7.27
CA CYS A 178 17.95 15.43 -7.78
C CYS A 178 18.98 14.30 -7.62
N GLY A 179 18.49 13.11 -7.28
CA GLY A 179 19.34 11.96 -7.02
C GLY A 179 18.61 10.64 -7.13
N ARG A 180 19.34 9.56 -6.90
CA ARG A 180 18.81 8.21 -6.81
C ARG A 180 19.33 7.56 -5.54
N VAL A 181 18.45 6.89 -4.79
CA VAL A 181 18.86 6.11 -3.62
C VAL A 181 19.72 4.91 -4.03
N GLY A 182 20.54 4.40 -3.11
CA GLY A 182 21.49 3.30 -3.37
C GLY A 182 20.86 1.95 -3.75
N GLY A 183 19.54 1.77 -3.61
CA GLY A 183 18.82 0.57 -4.01
C GLY A 183 17.32 0.85 -4.20
N ALA A 184 16.63 0.00 -4.95
CA ALA A 184 15.19 0.08 -5.20
C ALA A 184 14.63 -1.35 -5.41
N PRO A 185 13.34 -1.61 -5.10
CA PRO A 185 12.32 -0.66 -4.67
C PRO A 185 12.47 -0.19 -3.21
N VAL A 186 11.94 1.00 -2.95
CA VAL A 186 11.93 1.65 -1.65
C VAL A 186 10.58 1.40 -0.96
N LYS A 187 10.59 1.09 0.33
CA LYS A 187 9.38 0.98 1.13
C LYS A 187 8.65 2.34 1.17
N PRO A 188 7.35 2.43 0.83
CA PRO A 188 6.58 3.67 0.95
C PRO A 188 6.65 4.29 2.36
N GLU A 189 6.58 5.62 2.42
CA GLU A 189 6.72 6.44 3.63
C GLU A 189 8.06 6.29 4.39
N SER A 190 9.06 5.59 3.85
CA SER A 190 10.36 5.39 4.52
C SER A 190 11.43 6.42 4.16
N PHE A 191 11.27 7.13 3.04
CA PHE A 191 12.25 8.10 2.60
C PHE A 191 12.19 9.38 3.44
N THR A 192 13.33 9.72 4.03
CA THR A 192 13.52 10.96 4.79
C THR A 192 14.80 11.64 4.31
N VAL A 193 14.76 12.95 4.22
CA VAL A 193 15.90 13.78 3.80
C VAL A 193 16.17 14.83 4.86
N TYR A 194 17.43 15.14 5.10
CA TYR A 194 17.85 16.17 6.06
C TYR A 194 19.15 16.84 5.63
N ALA A 195 19.29 18.12 6.00
CA ALA A 195 20.48 18.92 5.74
C ALA A 195 20.62 20.02 6.81
N SER A 196 21.72 20.75 6.79
CA SER A 196 21.87 22.00 7.55
C SER A 196 21.35 23.18 6.74
N GLY A 197 20.41 23.93 7.33
CA GLY A 197 19.95 25.22 6.83
C GLY A 197 20.53 26.37 7.66
N GLY A 198 20.29 27.62 7.21
CA GLY A 198 20.78 28.83 7.89
C GLY A 198 20.29 29.06 9.33
N GLY A 199 19.42 28.18 9.87
CA GLY A 199 18.91 28.25 11.24
C GLY A 199 18.87 26.91 11.99
N GLY A 200 19.58 25.88 11.51
CA GLY A 200 19.62 24.55 12.14
C GLY A 200 19.35 23.39 11.17
N LEU A 201 19.09 22.20 11.73
CA LEU A 201 18.73 21.01 10.96
C LEU A 201 17.37 21.22 10.28
N ILE A 202 17.31 20.93 8.98
CA ILE A 202 16.08 20.94 8.19
C ILE A 202 15.79 19.53 7.68
N SER A 203 14.52 19.13 7.60
CA SER A 203 14.15 17.78 7.21
C SER A 203 12.79 17.68 6.50
N ALA A 204 12.61 16.63 5.70
CA ALA A 204 11.33 16.27 5.13
C ALA A 204 11.17 14.75 5.03
N ARG A 205 9.92 14.30 4.99
CA ARG A 205 9.55 12.89 4.85
C ARG A 205 8.56 12.71 3.70
N SER A 206 8.72 11.62 2.96
CA SER A 206 7.79 11.23 1.91
C SER A 206 6.49 10.64 2.47
N ASP A 207 5.35 11.02 1.89
CA ASP A 207 4.05 10.36 2.07
C ASP A 207 3.93 9.09 1.21
N ALA A 208 2.80 8.38 1.27
CA ALA A 208 2.62 7.13 0.53
C ALA A 208 2.61 7.30 -1.00
N GLU A 209 2.31 8.50 -1.50
CA GLU A 209 2.38 8.89 -2.90
C GLU A 209 3.78 9.36 -3.34
N GLY A 210 4.72 9.42 -2.40
CA GLY A 210 6.10 9.84 -2.59
C GLY A 210 6.32 11.34 -2.46
N ASN A 211 5.32 12.16 -2.16
CA ASN A 211 5.50 13.61 -2.00
C ASN A 211 6.15 13.93 -0.67
N LEU A 212 7.07 14.90 -0.65
CA LEU A 212 7.77 15.31 0.55
C LEU A 212 6.99 16.35 1.34
N THR A 213 6.88 16.15 2.65
CA THR A 213 6.31 17.08 3.62
C THR A 213 7.37 17.45 4.67
N GLY A 214 7.55 18.74 4.94
CA GLY A 214 8.54 19.27 5.89
C GLY A 214 9.21 20.54 5.36
N ASP A 215 10.50 20.70 5.68
CA ASP A 215 11.32 21.85 5.24
C ASP A 215 11.71 21.80 3.75
N PHE A 216 11.52 20.63 3.12
CA PHE A 216 11.72 20.42 1.69
C PHE A 216 10.40 20.06 1.01
N THR A 217 10.20 20.56 -0.19
CA THR A 217 9.20 20.09 -1.14
C THR A 217 9.84 19.13 -2.14
N GLY A 218 9.03 18.38 -2.89
CA GLY A 218 9.51 17.47 -3.93
C GLY A 218 8.88 16.09 -3.85
N LYS A 219 9.51 15.12 -4.51
CA LYS A 219 8.93 13.77 -4.67
C LYS A 219 9.99 12.68 -4.82
N ILE A 220 9.69 11.48 -4.35
CA ILE A 220 10.39 10.24 -4.65
C ILE A 220 9.49 9.28 -5.44
N ASP A 221 10.05 8.60 -6.43
CA ASP A 221 9.46 7.43 -7.06
C ASP A 221 9.99 6.17 -6.36
N TYR A 222 9.11 5.48 -5.62
CA TYR A 222 9.50 4.32 -4.82
C TYR A 222 9.94 3.10 -5.64
N ARG A 223 9.53 2.99 -6.90
CA ARG A 223 9.91 1.85 -7.76
C ARG A 223 11.31 2.01 -8.29
N THR A 224 11.66 3.22 -8.70
CA THR A 224 12.94 3.52 -9.35
C THR A 224 14.01 4.00 -8.36
N GLY A 225 13.57 4.59 -7.24
CA GLY A 225 14.42 5.22 -6.25
C GLY A 225 14.87 6.65 -6.62
N PHE A 226 14.35 7.23 -7.72
CA PHE A 226 14.64 8.61 -8.09
C PHE A 226 13.91 9.58 -7.18
N PHE A 227 14.58 10.64 -6.74
CA PHE A 227 13.98 11.69 -5.94
C PHE A 227 14.44 13.08 -6.36
N GLN A 228 13.56 14.05 -6.15
CA GLN A 228 13.81 15.48 -6.30
C GLN A 228 13.41 16.17 -5.01
N ILE A 229 14.27 17.08 -4.54
CA ILE A 229 14.00 17.94 -3.38
C ILE A 229 14.21 19.40 -3.77
N GLU A 230 13.40 20.28 -3.19
CA GLU A 230 13.45 21.72 -3.41
C GLU A 230 13.24 22.47 -2.09
N ARG A 231 13.88 23.64 -1.98
CA ARG A 231 13.71 24.55 -0.84
C ARG A 231 14.03 25.99 -1.24
N GLU A 232 13.06 26.88 -1.07
CA GLU A 232 13.19 28.31 -1.43
C GLU A 232 14.29 29.05 -0.64
N ARG A 233 14.50 28.68 0.63
CA ARG A 233 15.54 29.28 1.49
C ARG A 233 16.93 28.65 1.29
N GLY A 234 17.04 27.70 0.37
CA GLY A 234 18.25 26.95 0.05
C GLY A 234 18.80 26.09 1.19
N PHE A 235 19.82 25.29 0.93
CA PHE A 235 20.45 24.40 1.90
C PHE A 235 21.91 24.14 1.54
N LEU A 236 22.72 23.74 2.51
CA LEU A 236 24.13 23.41 2.28
C LEU A 236 24.26 22.01 1.64
N PRO A 237 24.71 21.89 0.38
CA PRO A 237 24.67 20.62 -0.35
C PRO A 237 25.53 19.52 0.27
N ASP A 238 26.66 19.89 0.87
CA ASP A 238 27.61 19.00 1.55
C ASP A 238 27.03 18.32 2.81
N THR A 239 26.02 18.95 3.42
CA THR A 239 25.31 18.42 4.59
C THR A 239 24.10 17.56 4.24
N LEU A 240 23.73 17.46 2.95
CA LEU A 240 22.56 16.70 2.53
C LEU A 240 22.76 15.20 2.80
N ARG A 241 21.81 14.60 3.51
CA ARG A 241 21.76 13.17 3.82
C ARG A 241 20.33 12.67 3.65
N TYR A 242 20.18 11.38 3.38
CA TYR A 242 18.88 10.72 3.30
C TYR A 242 18.91 9.38 4.04
N ASN A 243 17.76 8.96 4.54
CA ASN A 243 17.52 7.61 5.05
C ASN A 243 16.36 6.97 4.28
N VAL A 244 16.49 5.69 4.00
CA VAL A 244 15.49 4.92 3.26
C VAL A 244 15.50 3.46 3.73
N VAL A 245 14.35 2.80 3.65
CA VAL A 245 14.25 1.35 3.87
C VAL A 245 14.02 0.68 2.51
N LEU A 246 14.95 -0.18 2.10
CA LEU A 246 14.80 -0.99 0.89
C LEU A 246 13.85 -2.15 1.17
N GLN A 247 13.06 -2.50 0.16
CA GLN A 247 12.25 -3.71 0.17
C GLN A 247 12.87 -4.69 -0.82
N ASP A 248 13.21 -5.88 -0.34
CA ASP A 248 13.65 -7.00 -1.17
C ASP A 248 12.62 -8.12 -1.01
N ASP A 249 12.08 -8.58 -2.13
CA ASP A 249 11.01 -9.56 -2.14
C ASP A 249 11.57 -10.85 -2.77
N ILE A 250 11.88 -11.83 -1.92
CA ILE A 250 12.35 -13.15 -2.36
C ILE A 250 11.14 -13.94 -2.86
N PRO A 251 11.05 -14.29 -4.15
CA PRO A 251 9.94 -15.10 -4.64
C PRO A 251 10.00 -16.50 -4.03
N LEU A 252 8.87 -17.00 -3.51
CA LEU A 252 8.75 -18.40 -3.11
C LEU A 252 8.69 -19.31 -4.36
N ASP A 253 9.30 -20.49 -4.24
CA ASP A 253 9.29 -21.52 -5.28
C ASP A 253 7.86 -22.04 -5.55
N SER A 254 7.38 -21.84 -6.78
CA SER A 254 6.05 -22.23 -7.26
C SER A 254 5.75 -23.73 -7.16
N SER A 255 6.79 -24.59 -7.12
CA SER A 255 6.63 -26.04 -7.03
C SER A 255 6.15 -26.51 -5.64
N VAL A 256 6.39 -25.71 -4.60
CA VAL A 256 5.99 -26.02 -3.21
C VAL A 256 4.56 -25.54 -2.92
N ILE A 257 4.09 -24.51 -3.62
CA ILE A 257 2.84 -23.79 -3.31
C ILE A 257 1.68 -24.14 -4.26
N GLY A 258 1.94 -24.79 -5.40
CA GLY A 258 0.90 -25.19 -6.36
C GLY A 258 0.14 -24.02 -7.00
N ILE A 259 0.71 -22.81 -6.95
CA ILE A 259 0.15 -21.57 -7.49
C ILE A 259 1.16 -20.97 -8.47
N ASP A 260 0.67 -20.53 -9.63
CA ASP A 260 1.45 -19.86 -10.66
C ASP A 260 1.97 -18.50 -10.14
N SER A 261 3.28 -18.44 -9.88
CA SER A 261 3.97 -17.25 -9.34
C SER A 261 4.01 -16.09 -10.32
N VAL A 262 3.78 -16.32 -11.62
CA VAL A 262 3.77 -15.25 -12.64
C VAL A 262 2.57 -14.33 -12.48
N ARG A 263 1.48 -14.82 -11.87
CA ARG A 263 0.25 -14.04 -11.62
C ARG A 263 0.22 -13.36 -10.25
N LEU A 264 1.20 -13.63 -9.40
CA LEU A 264 1.29 -13.00 -8.09
C LEU A 264 2.11 -11.71 -8.18
N PRO A 265 1.70 -10.65 -7.47
CA PRO A 265 2.55 -9.47 -7.28
C PRO A 265 3.94 -9.89 -6.81
N ALA A 266 4.98 -9.30 -7.41
CA ALA A 266 6.37 -9.63 -7.10
C ALA A 266 6.72 -9.41 -5.61
N ASP A 267 5.95 -8.56 -4.92
CA ASP A 267 6.09 -8.28 -3.49
C ASP A 267 5.33 -9.25 -2.58
N GLY A 268 4.67 -10.26 -3.15
CA GLY A 268 3.86 -11.24 -2.42
C GLY A 268 2.62 -10.65 -1.73
N ARG A 269 2.33 -9.35 -1.91
CA ARG A 269 1.20 -8.67 -1.26
C ARG A 269 0.02 -8.62 -2.20
N VAL A 270 -1.08 -9.24 -1.79
CA VAL A 270 -2.36 -9.17 -2.52
C VAL A 270 -3.23 -8.09 -1.88
N PRO A 271 -3.71 -7.10 -2.64
CA PRO A 271 -4.61 -6.08 -2.10
C PRO A 271 -5.93 -6.72 -1.65
N ILE A 272 -6.25 -6.58 -0.37
CA ILE A 272 -7.52 -7.03 0.23
C ILE A 272 -8.70 -6.24 -0.34
N PHE A 273 -8.46 -4.99 -0.69
CA PHE A 273 -9.45 -4.06 -1.25
C PHE A 273 -9.00 -3.50 -2.59
N ARG A 274 -9.94 -3.29 -3.49
CA ARG A 274 -9.71 -2.73 -4.83
C ARG A 274 -10.56 -1.47 -5.03
N LYS A 275 -10.13 -0.63 -5.97
CA LYS A 275 -10.93 0.51 -6.43
C LYS A 275 -12.28 -0.01 -6.94
N GLY A 276 -13.37 0.57 -6.45
CA GLY A 276 -14.74 0.20 -6.79
C GLY A 276 -15.35 -0.85 -5.88
N ASP A 277 -14.60 -1.46 -4.98
CA ASP A 277 -15.16 -2.39 -3.98
C ASP A 277 -16.07 -1.66 -3.01
N MET A 278 -17.14 -2.34 -2.61
CA MET A 278 -17.98 -1.94 -1.49
C MET A 278 -17.36 -2.46 -0.19
N ILE A 279 -17.40 -1.61 0.83
CA ILE A 279 -16.91 -1.93 2.17
C ILE A 279 -17.93 -1.54 3.21
N VAL A 280 -17.82 -2.16 4.39
CA VAL A 280 -18.54 -1.74 5.59
C VAL A 280 -17.53 -1.35 6.66
N ILE A 281 -17.65 -0.11 7.13
CA ILE A 281 -16.93 0.40 8.29
C ILE A 281 -17.79 0.09 9.51
N GLY A 282 -17.30 -0.74 10.41
CA GLY A 282 -18.05 -1.19 11.58
C GLY A 282 -17.31 -0.92 12.87
N ASN A 283 -17.99 -0.33 13.85
CA ASN A 283 -17.50 -0.22 15.22
C ASN A 283 -18.48 -0.86 16.19
N ARG A 284 -17.99 -1.76 17.05
CA ARG A 284 -18.81 -2.51 18.00
C ARG A 284 -18.47 -2.15 19.44
N LEU A 285 -19.49 -1.85 20.22
CA LEU A 285 -19.45 -1.67 21.67
C LEU A 285 -20.15 -2.85 22.34
N LYS A 286 -19.57 -3.39 23.42
CA LYS A 286 -20.17 -4.45 24.22
C LYS A 286 -20.58 -3.90 25.57
N GLN A 287 -21.88 -3.90 25.86
CA GLN A 287 -22.44 -3.53 27.15
C GLN A 287 -22.87 -4.81 27.87
N ASN A 288 -22.36 -5.04 29.08
CA ASN A 288 -22.82 -6.14 29.91
C ASN A 288 -24.19 -5.81 30.49
N LEU A 289 -25.18 -6.68 30.27
CA LEU A 289 -26.55 -6.50 30.77
C LEU A 289 -26.78 -7.18 32.14
N GLY A 290 -25.87 -8.05 32.58
CA GLY A 290 -26.00 -8.83 33.80
C GLY A 290 -26.65 -10.19 33.59
N SER A 291 -27.17 -10.77 34.68
CA SER A 291 -27.57 -12.18 34.74
C SER A 291 -29.01 -12.42 35.19
N ALA A 292 -29.78 -11.37 35.47
CA ALA A 292 -31.14 -11.47 35.98
C ALA A 292 -32.04 -10.50 35.21
N PHE A 293 -33.07 -11.06 34.57
CA PHE A 293 -34.00 -10.29 33.74
C PHE A 293 -35.44 -10.68 34.06
N THR A 294 -36.34 -9.71 34.01
CA THR A 294 -37.78 -9.93 34.15
C THR A 294 -38.49 -9.68 32.81
N ALA A 295 -39.64 -10.33 32.61
CA ALA A 295 -40.48 -10.07 31.44
C ALA A 295 -40.84 -8.57 31.32
N GLY A 296 -40.83 -8.03 30.10
CA GLY A 296 -41.10 -6.62 29.82
C GLY A 296 -40.04 -5.63 30.32
N GLN A 297 -38.94 -6.09 30.95
CA GLN A 297 -37.89 -5.21 31.46
C GLN A 297 -37.27 -4.37 30.35
N ARG A 298 -37.10 -3.07 30.63
CA ARG A 298 -36.46 -2.12 29.73
C ARG A 298 -35.07 -1.77 30.24
N ILE A 299 -34.07 -1.82 29.36
CA ILE A 299 -32.69 -1.48 29.66
C ILE A 299 -32.21 -0.42 28.66
N PRO A 300 -31.75 0.76 29.12
CA PRO A 300 -31.15 1.75 28.24
C PRO A 300 -29.81 1.25 27.69
N LEU A 301 -29.60 1.45 26.40
CA LEU A 301 -28.36 1.10 25.72
C LEU A 301 -27.38 2.27 25.77
N GLU A 302 -26.08 1.96 25.90
CA GLU A 302 -25.01 2.96 25.88
C GLU A 302 -24.91 3.73 24.55
N ARG A 303 -25.34 3.12 23.44
CA ARG A 303 -25.49 3.74 22.12
C ARG A 303 -26.96 3.84 21.74
N PRO A 304 -27.61 4.98 22.00
CA PRO A 304 -29.01 5.15 21.64
C PRO A 304 -29.24 5.22 20.11
N ASP A 305 -28.20 5.57 19.35
CA ASP A 305 -28.16 5.70 17.89
C ASP A 305 -27.47 4.50 17.21
N ALA A 306 -27.45 3.33 17.85
CA ALA A 306 -26.87 2.13 17.27
C ALA A 306 -27.65 1.71 16.01
N ASP A 307 -26.92 1.44 14.91
CA ASP A 307 -27.52 0.97 13.65
C ASP A 307 -28.00 -0.48 13.77
N ARG A 308 -27.32 -1.29 14.61
CA ARG A 308 -27.72 -2.67 14.92
C ARG A 308 -27.38 -3.03 16.37
N VAL A 309 -28.27 -3.81 16.99
CA VAL A 309 -28.06 -4.36 18.33
C VAL A 309 -28.36 -5.85 18.31
N CYS A 310 -27.44 -6.65 18.83
CA CYS A 310 -27.68 -8.07 19.08
C CYS A 310 -27.29 -8.45 20.49
N LEU A 311 -28.06 -9.35 21.10
CA LEU A 311 -27.72 -9.93 22.40
C LEU A 311 -26.94 -11.23 22.20
N THR A 312 -25.90 -11.42 22.99
CA THR A 312 -25.13 -12.67 23.06
C THR A 312 -25.03 -13.14 24.50
N ASP A 313 -25.13 -14.44 24.69
CA ASP A 313 -24.93 -15.08 25.98
C ASP A 313 -23.44 -15.27 26.31
N ALA A 314 -23.13 -15.83 27.49
CA ALA A 314 -21.75 -16.04 27.95
C ALA A 314 -20.95 -17.04 27.10
N ALA A 315 -21.63 -17.94 26.37
CA ALA A 315 -21.02 -18.86 25.42
C ALA A 315 -20.90 -18.27 24.00
N GLY A 316 -21.39 -17.05 23.78
CA GLY A 316 -21.41 -16.38 22.47
C GLY A 316 -22.59 -16.78 21.58
N LYS A 317 -23.60 -17.48 22.12
CA LYS A 317 -24.84 -17.79 21.41
C LYS A 317 -25.70 -16.53 21.32
N HIS A 318 -26.23 -16.24 20.13
CA HIS A 318 -27.16 -15.13 19.94
C HIS A 318 -28.52 -15.41 20.56
N VAL A 319 -29.06 -14.44 21.30
CA VAL A 319 -30.46 -14.48 21.75
C VAL A 319 -31.36 -14.20 20.55
N LEU A 320 -32.38 -15.03 20.37
CA LEU A 320 -33.34 -14.86 19.28
C LEU A 320 -34.12 -13.54 19.45
N SER A 321 -34.44 -12.91 18.31
CA SER A 321 -35.13 -11.62 18.26
C SER A 321 -36.57 -11.66 18.81
N GLU A 322 -37.16 -12.84 18.96
CA GLU A 322 -38.47 -13.00 19.61
C GLU A 322 -38.44 -12.66 21.11
N HIS A 323 -37.27 -12.71 21.75
CA HIS A 323 -37.14 -12.47 23.19
C HIS A 323 -36.87 -11.00 23.54
N TYR A 324 -36.60 -10.13 22.56
CA TYR A 324 -36.34 -8.72 22.82
C TYR A 324 -36.61 -7.83 21.61
N THR A 325 -36.94 -6.57 21.86
CA THR A 325 -37.04 -5.52 20.84
C THR A 325 -36.11 -4.37 21.20
N VAL A 326 -35.69 -3.60 20.21
CA VAL A 326 -34.89 -2.38 20.40
C VAL A 326 -35.60 -1.23 19.72
N SER A 327 -35.92 -0.18 20.46
CA SER A 327 -36.49 1.06 19.91
C SER A 327 -35.91 2.27 20.63
N ALA A 328 -35.55 3.30 19.86
CA ALA A 328 -35.02 4.57 20.37
C ALA A 328 -33.93 4.40 21.45
N GLY A 329 -32.96 3.52 21.21
CA GLY A 329 -31.86 3.29 22.15
C GLY A 329 -32.19 2.51 23.41
N THR A 330 -33.38 1.91 23.48
CA THR A 330 -33.82 1.10 24.63
C THR A 330 -34.10 -0.32 24.19
N LEU A 331 -33.47 -1.27 24.88
CA LEU A 331 -33.80 -2.70 24.80
C LEU A 331 -35.04 -2.97 25.67
N ALA A 332 -36.01 -3.69 25.16
CA ALA A 332 -37.14 -4.20 25.92
C ALA A 332 -37.22 -5.73 25.76
N PHE A 333 -37.15 -6.48 26.85
CA PHE A 333 -37.37 -7.92 26.82
C PHE A 333 -38.84 -8.25 26.55
N ALA A 334 -39.09 -9.40 25.93
CA ALA A 334 -40.43 -9.91 25.65
C ALA A 334 -41.22 -10.16 26.94
N ASP A 335 -42.55 -10.23 26.80
CA ASP A 335 -43.46 -10.64 27.85
C ASP A 335 -44.51 -11.60 27.24
N PRO A 336 -44.46 -12.91 27.52
CA PRO A 336 -43.56 -13.58 28.47
C PRO A 336 -42.09 -13.68 27.99
N LEU A 337 -41.17 -13.84 28.93
CA LEU A 337 -39.73 -14.02 28.67
C LEU A 337 -39.26 -15.43 29.07
N ASP A 338 -38.71 -16.19 28.11
CA ASP A 338 -38.00 -17.44 28.37
C ASP A 338 -36.56 -17.34 27.87
N LEU A 339 -35.61 -17.44 28.79
CA LEU A 339 -34.18 -17.43 28.50
C LEU A 339 -33.47 -18.72 28.96
N SER A 340 -34.21 -19.78 29.26
CA SER A 340 -33.68 -21.06 29.77
C SER A 340 -32.63 -21.69 28.85
N ALA A 341 -32.67 -21.38 27.55
CA ALA A 341 -31.74 -21.86 26.54
C ALA A 341 -30.43 -21.06 26.42
N TYR A 342 -30.19 -20.04 27.26
CA TYR A 342 -29.03 -19.14 27.19
C TYR A 342 -28.22 -19.10 28.48
N GLN A 343 -26.91 -18.91 28.36
CA GLN A 343 -25.99 -18.82 29.50
C GLN A 343 -25.77 -17.37 29.94
N MET A 344 -25.99 -17.10 31.22
CA MET A 344 -25.76 -15.77 31.80
C MET A 344 -24.26 -15.50 32.06
N PRO A 345 -23.80 -14.24 32.06
CA PRO A 345 -24.54 -13.01 31.78
C PRO A 345 -24.82 -12.80 30.28
N LEU A 346 -25.86 -12.01 29.98
CA LEU A 346 -26.10 -11.51 28.62
C LEU A 346 -25.31 -10.23 28.35
N THR A 347 -24.86 -10.08 27.11
CA THR A 347 -24.14 -8.90 26.61
C THR A 347 -24.88 -8.31 25.41
N ALA A 348 -25.13 -7.01 25.40
CA ALA A 348 -25.59 -6.27 24.23
C ALA A 348 -24.40 -5.82 23.39
N VAL A 349 -24.33 -6.31 22.15
CA VAL A 349 -23.37 -5.87 21.14
C VAL A 349 -24.04 -4.81 20.27
N GLN A 350 -23.59 -3.57 20.40
CA GLN A 350 -24.14 -2.38 19.74
C GLN A 350 -23.18 -1.94 18.64
N ALA A 351 -23.64 -1.92 17.40
CA ALA A 351 -22.82 -1.62 16.24
C ALA A 351 -23.22 -0.28 15.61
N TRP A 352 -22.21 0.55 15.32
CA TRP A 352 -22.31 1.57 14.28
C TRP A 352 -21.72 0.98 13.01
N GLU A 353 -22.48 1.05 11.92
CA GLU A 353 -22.08 0.52 10.62
C GLU A 353 -22.32 1.58 9.53
N GLU A 354 -21.38 1.73 8.62
CA GLU A 354 -21.49 2.62 7.46
C GLU A 354 -20.99 1.89 6.22
N GLU A 355 -21.83 1.85 5.19
CA GLU A 355 -21.46 1.34 3.87
C GLU A 355 -20.82 2.44 3.04
N ASN A 356 -19.71 2.12 2.38
CA ASN A 356 -19.02 3.08 1.53
C ASN A 356 -18.32 2.35 0.37
N ARG A 357 -17.84 3.12 -0.60
CA ARG A 357 -17.15 2.61 -1.78
C ARG A 357 -15.73 3.14 -1.85
N ILE A 358 -14.81 2.30 -2.32
CA ILE A 358 -13.41 2.69 -2.43
C ILE A 358 -13.16 3.45 -3.74
N ALA A 359 -12.81 4.73 -3.64
CA ALA A 359 -12.41 5.56 -4.77
C ALA A 359 -10.95 5.33 -5.19
N ARG A 360 -10.06 5.05 -4.22
CA ARG A 360 -8.66 4.67 -4.44
C ARG A 360 -8.18 3.78 -3.29
N ALA A 361 -7.47 2.72 -3.63
CA ALA A 361 -6.73 1.89 -2.67
C ALA A 361 -5.24 2.08 -2.93
N ASP A 362 -4.47 2.27 -1.87
CA ASP A 362 -3.02 2.43 -1.92
C ASP A 362 -2.32 1.22 -1.28
N ILE A 363 -1.10 0.93 -1.72
CA ILE A 363 -0.27 -0.17 -1.22
C ILE A 363 0.16 0.02 0.24
N SER A 364 0.10 1.27 0.75
CA SER A 364 0.27 1.59 2.17
C SER A 364 -0.86 1.06 3.06
N GLY A 365 -1.99 0.63 2.46
CA GLY A 365 -3.22 0.28 3.18
C GLY A 365 -4.16 1.46 3.41
N ARG A 366 -3.84 2.66 2.92
CA ARG A 366 -4.75 3.82 2.97
C ARG A 366 -5.86 3.68 1.92
N LEU A 367 -7.09 3.92 2.35
CA LEU A 367 -8.28 3.90 1.50
C LEU A 367 -8.81 5.33 1.34
N LYS A 368 -9.00 5.76 0.09
CA LYS A 368 -9.81 6.93 -0.22
C LYS A 368 -11.24 6.46 -0.48
N LEU A 369 -12.17 6.95 0.32
CA LEU A 369 -13.59 6.64 0.20
C LEU A 369 -14.29 7.55 -0.81
N GLN A 370 -15.38 7.07 -1.38
CA GLN A 370 -16.23 7.85 -2.29
C GLN A 370 -16.96 8.96 -1.52
N PHE A 371 -17.49 8.64 -0.34
CA PHE A 371 -18.13 9.59 0.56
C PHE A 371 -17.29 9.77 1.83
N PRO A 372 -17.30 10.97 2.44
CA PRO A 372 -16.70 11.15 3.77
C PRO A 372 -17.42 10.27 4.79
N VAL A 373 -16.70 9.82 5.83
CA VAL A 373 -17.32 9.07 6.92
C VAL A 373 -18.37 9.92 7.62
N SER A 374 -19.52 9.32 7.90
CA SER A 374 -20.67 9.97 8.53
C SER A 374 -20.45 10.30 10.00
N ARG A 375 -19.50 9.61 10.66
CA ARG A 375 -19.27 9.67 12.10
C ARG A 375 -17.78 9.66 12.43
N ALA A 376 -17.45 10.21 13.60
CA ALA A 376 -16.11 10.12 14.18
C ALA A 376 -15.91 8.75 14.84
N TYR A 377 -15.58 7.74 14.03
CA TYR A 377 -15.35 6.37 14.52
C TYR A 377 -14.14 6.31 15.48
N PRO A 378 -14.27 5.74 16.69
CA PRO A 378 -13.15 5.50 17.57
C PRO A 378 -12.13 4.55 16.93
N LYS A 379 -10.83 4.76 17.14
CA LYS A 379 -9.81 3.83 16.60
C LYS A 379 -9.97 2.42 17.17
N ALA A 380 -10.27 2.31 18.46
CA ALA A 380 -10.49 1.02 19.11
C ALA A 380 -11.83 0.41 18.66
N GLY A 381 -11.77 -0.85 18.21
CA GLY A 381 -12.97 -1.61 17.83
C GLY A 381 -13.59 -1.23 16.48
N THR A 382 -12.95 -0.33 15.70
CA THR A 382 -13.36 -0.02 14.33
C THR A 382 -12.60 -0.87 13.34
N TYR A 383 -13.34 -1.49 12.41
CA TYR A 383 -12.79 -2.34 11.37
C TYR A 383 -13.41 -1.99 10.02
N VAL A 384 -12.61 -2.10 8.96
CA VAL A 384 -13.10 -2.04 7.58
C VAL A 384 -13.22 -3.47 7.07
N SER A 385 -14.41 -3.84 6.62
CA SER A 385 -14.72 -5.19 6.14
C SER A 385 -15.11 -5.16 4.67
N SER A 386 -14.71 -6.17 3.90
CA SER A 386 -15.20 -6.35 2.52
C SER A 386 -16.70 -6.65 2.51
N ALA A 387 -17.41 -6.12 1.52
CA ALA A 387 -18.83 -6.43 1.31
C ALA A 387 -19.01 -7.20 -0.02
N LEU A 388 -19.70 -8.33 0.05
CA LEU A 388 -20.14 -9.07 -1.12
C LEU A 388 -21.61 -8.74 -1.39
N ILE A 389 -21.91 -8.32 -2.62
CA ILE A 389 -23.27 -7.95 -3.03
C ILE A 389 -23.92 -9.19 -3.64
N ALA A 390 -24.88 -9.78 -2.92
CA ALA A 390 -25.63 -10.97 -3.36
C ALA A 390 -26.87 -10.63 -4.22
N GLY A 391 -27.23 -9.34 -4.32
CA GLY A 391 -28.45 -8.89 -4.98
C GLY A 391 -29.71 -9.27 -4.18
N ASP A 392 -30.84 -9.35 -4.88
CA ASP A 392 -32.12 -9.72 -4.27
C ASP A 392 -32.23 -11.25 -4.15
N LEU A 393 -32.25 -11.73 -2.90
CA LEU A 393 -32.37 -13.15 -2.59
C LEU A 393 -33.84 -13.50 -2.36
N LEU A 394 -34.50 -13.91 -3.45
CA LEU A 394 -35.92 -14.28 -3.44
C LEU A 394 -36.10 -15.72 -3.91
N VAL A 395 -37.00 -16.44 -3.24
CA VAL A 395 -37.46 -17.74 -3.74
C VAL A 395 -38.41 -17.54 -4.91
N ARG A 396 -38.28 -18.38 -5.94
CA ARG A 396 -39.23 -18.42 -7.06
C ARG A 396 -39.22 -19.79 -7.73
N ALA A 397 -40.29 -20.10 -8.43
CA ALA A 397 -40.35 -21.20 -9.38
C ALA A 397 -40.44 -20.65 -10.81
N SER A 398 -39.86 -21.35 -11.77
CA SER A 398 -40.13 -21.09 -13.20
C SER A 398 -41.54 -21.54 -13.55
N GLU A 399 -42.05 -21.05 -14.67
CA GLU A 399 -43.25 -21.64 -15.28
C GLU A 399 -42.97 -23.11 -15.63
N PRO A 400 -43.86 -24.04 -15.24
CA PRO A 400 -43.70 -25.44 -15.59
C PRO A 400 -44.14 -25.69 -17.04
N PHE A 401 -43.46 -26.60 -17.71
CA PHE A 401 -43.87 -27.12 -19.01
C PHE A 401 -44.02 -28.63 -18.97
N SER A 402 -44.87 -29.17 -19.84
CA SER A 402 -45.24 -30.58 -19.86
C SER A 402 -44.88 -31.20 -21.21
N GLN A 403 -44.42 -32.44 -21.19
CA GLN A 403 -43.98 -33.15 -22.39
C GLN A 403 -44.36 -34.63 -22.32
N GLN A 404 -44.40 -35.29 -23.48
CA GLN A 404 -44.85 -36.67 -23.57
C GLN A 404 -43.87 -37.67 -22.95
N THR A 405 -42.55 -37.42 -23.07
CA THR A 405 -41.51 -38.31 -22.54
C THR A 405 -40.30 -37.52 -22.07
N TRP A 406 -39.68 -37.99 -20.99
CA TRP A 406 -38.39 -37.46 -20.53
C TRP A 406 -37.24 -37.82 -21.48
N SER A 407 -36.60 -36.81 -22.06
CA SER A 407 -35.52 -36.93 -23.04
C SER A 407 -34.13 -37.22 -22.45
N ARG A 408 -34.02 -37.33 -21.11
CA ARG A 408 -32.77 -37.46 -20.33
C ARG A 408 -31.87 -36.22 -20.35
N HIS A 409 -32.35 -35.09 -20.84
CA HIS A 409 -31.60 -33.83 -20.89
C HIS A 409 -32.26 -32.79 -19.97
N TRP A 410 -31.50 -32.21 -19.04
CA TRP A 410 -31.98 -31.17 -18.13
C TRP A 410 -32.05 -29.80 -18.82
N LYS A 411 -33.01 -29.63 -19.74
CA LYS A 411 -33.32 -28.34 -20.38
C LYS A 411 -34.40 -27.57 -19.62
N ASP A 412 -34.40 -26.26 -19.84
CA ASP A 412 -35.36 -25.28 -19.32
C ASP A 412 -36.43 -24.91 -20.36
N GLU A 413 -36.52 -25.71 -21.43
CA GLU A 413 -37.46 -25.59 -22.54
C GLU A 413 -37.96 -26.99 -22.94
N ILE A 414 -39.05 -27.03 -23.73
CA ILE A 414 -39.59 -28.29 -24.25
C ILE A 414 -38.56 -28.93 -25.19
N ASP A 415 -38.12 -30.13 -24.81
CA ASP A 415 -37.28 -31.06 -25.56
C ASP A 415 -38.09 -32.30 -25.98
N GLY A 416 -38.76 -32.25 -27.14
CA GLY A 416 -39.63 -33.31 -27.65
C GLY A 416 -41.08 -32.84 -27.88
N GLU A 417 -42.03 -33.76 -27.81
CA GLU A 417 -43.44 -33.48 -28.05
C GLU A 417 -44.11 -32.84 -26.82
N GLU A 418 -44.76 -31.70 -27.05
CA GLU A 418 -45.61 -31.04 -26.05
C GLU A 418 -46.94 -31.79 -25.91
N ILE A 419 -47.48 -31.82 -24.68
CA ILE A 419 -48.79 -32.42 -24.40
C ILE A 419 -49.80 -31.36 -23.96
N LEU A 420 -51.09 -31.67 -24.12
CA LEU A 420 -52.18 -30.78 -23.71
C LEU A 420 -52.34 -30.69 -22.18
N ALA A 421 -51.98 -31.75 -21.46
CA ALA A 421 -52.01 -31.75 -19.99
C ALA A 421 -50.95 -30.77 -19.46
N ARG A 422 -51.36 -29.86 -18.58
CA ARG A 422 -50.51 -28.81 -18.01
C ARG A 422 -50.88 -28.56 -16.55
N LEU A 423 -49.90 -28.17 -15.75
CA LEU A 423 -50.18 -27.70 -14.40
C LEU A 423 -50.85 -26.32 -14.44
N ASP A 424 -51.96 -26.14 -13.75
CA ASP A 424 -52.62 -24.83 -13.58
C ASP A 424 -51.99 -24.03 -12.43
N VAL A 425 -50.72 -23.65 -12.61
CA VAL A 425 -49.98 -22.84 -11.62
C VAL A 425 -50.41 -21.38 -11.59
N ARG A 426 -51.24 -20.95 -12.54
CA ARG A 426 -51.79 -19.59 -12.55
C ARG A 426 -52.84 -19.42 -11.47
N ASN A 427 -53.75 -20.38 -11.33
CA ASN A 427 -54.75 -20.37 -10.27
C ASN A 427 -54.24 -21.02 -8.98
N TYR A 428 -53.29 -21.96 -9.09
CA TYR A 428 -52.74 -22.72 -7.96
C TYR A 428 -51.19 -22.66 -7.95
N PRO A 429 -50.60 -21.49 -7.62
CA PRO A 429 -49.16 -21.29 -7.72
C PRO A 429 -48.39 -22.18 -6.75
N PHE A 430 -47.13 -22.45 -7.11
CA PHE A 430 -46.15 -23.02 -6.19
C PHE A 430 -46.02 -22.13 -4.95
N LYS A 431 -46.06 -22.74 -3.76
CA LYS A 431 -45.70 -22.08 -2.52
C LYS A 431 -44.26 -22.42 -2.17
N LEU A 432 -43.41 -21.42 -2.06
CA LEU A 432 -42.02 -21.57 -1.66
C LEU A 432 -41.78 -20.78 -0.38
N ILE A 433 -40.91 -21.30 0.47
CA ILE A 433 -40.43 -20.61 1.66
C ILE A 433 -38.91 -20.57 1.63
N SER A 434 -38.33 -19.43 2.02
CA SER A 434 -36.88 -19.20 1.97
C SER A 434 -36.07 -20.24 2.76
N GLY A 435 -36.64 -20.76 3.84
CA GLY A 435 -36.01 -21.81 4.66
C GLY A 435 -36.14 -23.24 4.09
N GLY A 436 -36.81 -23.44 2.96
CA GLY A 436 -37.01 -24.78 2.37
C GLY A 436 -36.51 -24.89 0.93
N ALA A 437 -36.73 -23.84 0.13
CA ALA A 437 -36.41 -23.84 -1.30
C ALA A 437 -34.90 -23.87 -1.59
N VAL A 438 -34.54 -24.59 -2.64
CA VAL A 438 -33.17 -24.68 -3.15
C VAL A 438 -33.15 -24.37 -4.64
N THR A 439 -31.99 -23.94 -5.15
CA THR A 439 -31.80 -23.82 -6.59
C THR A 439 -31.65 -25.22 -7.19
N GLN A 440 -32.66 -25.65 -7.94
CA GLN A 440 -32.75 -27.01 -8.46
C GLN A 440 -33.62 -27.06 -9.70
N ARG A 441 -33.28 -27.95 -10.64
CA ARG A 441 -34.16 -28.32 -11.75
C ARG A 441 -34.92 -29.58 -11.36
N TRP A 442 -36.23 -29.59 -11.59
CA TRP A 442 -37.14 -30.64 -11.15
C TRP A 442 -37.80 -31.36 -12.31
N LEU A 443 -38.03 -32.66 -12.13
CA LEU A 443 -38.77 -33.53 -13.03
C LEU A 443 -39.84 -34.26 -12.24
N ILE A 444 -41.11 -34.06 -12.58
CA ILE A 444 -42.20 -34.95 -12.19
C ILE A 444 -42.39 -35.93 -13.34
N LEU A 445 -42.11 -37.21 -13.12
CA LEU A 445 -42.27 -38.27 -14.11
C LEU A 445 -43.47 -39.14 -13.74
N PHE A 446 -44.51 -39.10 -14.56
CA PHE A 446 -45.72 -39.89 -14.34
C PHE A 446 -45.46 -41.37 -14.60
N THR A 447 -45.86 -42.22 -13.67
CA THR A 447 -45.82 -43.69 -13.78
C THR A 447 -47.19 -44.28 -14.11
N SER A 448 -48.26 -43.50 -13.91
CA SER A 448 -49.63 -43.78 -14.35
C SER A 448 -50.39 -42.45 -14.56
N GLU A 449 -51.71 -42.49 -14.74
CA GLU A 449 -52.54 -41.28 -14.84
C GLU A 449 -52.55 -40.45 -13.54
N ASN A 450 -52.35 -41.08 -12.38
CA ASN A 450 -52.45 -40.42 -11.07
C ASN A 450 -51.21 -40.56 -10.20
N GLN A 451 -50.20 -41.34 -10.60
CA GLN A 451 -48.99 -41.58 -9.80
C GLN A 451 -47.77 -41.04 -10.53
N PHE A 452 -46.82 -40.48 -9.78
CA PHE A 452 -45.58 -39.94 -10.32
C PHE A 452 -44.39 -40.08 -9.36
N GLU A 453 -43.20 -39.89 -9.90
CA GLU A 453 -41.95 -39.78 -9.18
C GLU A 453 -41.34 -38.39 -9.40
N LEU A 454 -40.89 -37.76 -8.32
CA LEU A 454 -40.22 -36.46 -8.35
C LEU A 454 -38.71 -36.66 -8.29
N TYR A 455 -38.01 -36.11 -9.28
CA TYR A 455 -36.55 -36.10 -9.36
C TYR A 455 -36.01 -34.66 -9.33
N GLY A 456 -34.88 -34.45 -8.65
CA GLY A 456 -34.05 -33.24 -8.79
C GLY A 456 -32.74 -33.55 -9.51
N GLU A 457 -32.24 -32.64 -10.35
CA GLU A 457 -31.00 -32.85 -11.14
C GLU A 457 -29.82 -33.31 -10.28
N THR A 458 -29.61 -32.62 -9.17
CA THR A 458 -28.52 -32.92 -8.24
C THR A 458 -28.94 -33.81 -7.06
N LEU A 459 -30.25 -34.02 -6.86
CA LEU A 459 -30.80 -34.76 -5.71
C LEU A 459 -31.23 -36.20 -6.05
N GLY A 460 -31.40 -36.53 -7.32
CA GLY A 460 -31.95 -37.82 -7.73
C GLY A 460 -33.44 -37.95 -7.39
N LEU A 461 -33.91 -39.16 -7.09
CA LEU A 461 -35.30 -39.42 -6.68
C LEU A 461 -35.57 -38.83 -5.29
N VAL A 462 -36.45 -37.83 -5.22
CA VAL A 462 -36.78 -37.12 -3.99
C VAL A 462 -38.06 -37.63 -3.35
N ALA A 463 -39.08 -37.94 -4.15
CA ALA A 463 -40.36 -38.42 -3.63
C ALA A 463 -41.10 -39.27 -4.67
N LYS A 464 -42.03 -40.10 -4.18
CA LYS A 464 -43.10 -40.70 -4.98
C LYS A 464 -44.42 -40.14 -4.47
N GLY A 465 -45.34 -39.80 -5.37
CA GLY A 465 -46.58 -39.14 -5.00
C GLY A 465 -47.68 -39.33 -6.03
N ASP A 466 -48.79 -38.64 -5.79
CA ASP A 466 -49.99 -38.72 -6.62
C ASP A 466 -50.61 -37.34 -6.87
N THR A 467 -51.50 -37.27 -7.85
CA THR A 467 -52.24 -36.05 -8.21
C THR A 467 -53.36 -35.70 -7.23
N LEU A 468 -53.62 -36.56 -6.23
CA LEU A 468 -54.71 -36.43 -5.28
C LEU A 468 -54.27 -35.75 -3.97
N SER A 469 -52.97 -35.61 -3.75
CA SER A 469 -52.35 -35.01 -2.57
C SER A 469 -51.39 -33.87 -2.94
N ASP A 470 -51.18 -32.93 -2.01
CA ASP A 470 -50.23 -31.84 -2.23
C ASP A 470 -48.81 -32.39 -2.30
N LEU A 471 -48.06 -32.02 -3.33
CA LEU A 471 -46.66 -32.41 -3.47
C LEU A 471 -45.79 -31.43 -2.66
N ALA A 472 -45.36 -31.85 -1.48
CA ALA A 472 -44.57 -31.05 -0.54
C ALA A 472 -43.35 -31.82 0.04
N PRO A 473 -42.37 -32.20 -0.80
CA PRO A 473 -41.22 -32.99 -0.35
C PRO A 473 -40.36 -32.20 0.67
N ALA A 474 -40.09 -32.81 1.82
CA ALA A 474 -39.32 -32.17 2.89
C ALA A 474 -37.83 -32.04 2.53
N ASN A 475 -37.26 -30.86 2.77
CA ASN A 475 -35.82 -30.62 2.72
C ASN A 475 -35.17 -31.20 3.99
N PRO A 476 -34.27 -32.20 3.89
CA PRO A 476 -33.64 -32.81 5.07
C PRO A 476 -32.82 -31.84 5.93
N ALA A 477 -32.35 -30.73 5.36
CA ALA A 477 -31.54 -29.75 6.09
C ALA A 477 -32.36 -28.89 7.06
N THR A 478 -33.65 -28.66 6.77
CA THR A 478 -34.48 -27.70 7.51
C THR A 478 -35.81 -28.28 7.98
N GLY A 479 -36.20 -29.45 7.49
CA GLY A 479 -37.50 -30.07 7.74
C GLY A 479 -38.67 -29.36 7.04
N LYS A 480 -38.40 -28.30 6.27
CA LYS A 480 -39.39 -27.52 5.52
C LYS A 480 -39.48 -28.01 4.06
N PRO A 481 -40.63 -27.94 3.38
CA PRO A 481 -40.73 -28.40 1.99
C PRO A 481 -39.80 -27.63 1.04
N TYR A 482 -39.23 -28.31 0.03
CA TYR A 482 -38.50 -27.65 -1.06
C TYR A 482 -39.41 -26.68 -1.84
N PHE A 483 -40.63 -27.11 -2.07
CA PHE A 483 -41.75 -26.34 -2.59
C PHE A 483 -43.03 -27.09 -2.19
N THR A 484 -44.17 -26.42 -2.26
CA THR A 484 -45.49 -27.07 -2.18
C THR A 484 -46.25 -26.79 -3.46
N LEU A 485 -46.60 -27.84 -4.18
CA LEU A 485 -47.51 -27.79 -5.33
C LEU A 485 -48.89 -28.31 -4.88
N PRO A 486 -49.93 -27.46 -4.85
CA PRO A 486 -51.27 -27.89 -4.45
C PRO A 486 -51.81 -28.98 -5.39
N ARG A 487 -52.52 -29.97 -4.84
CA ARG A 487 -53.13 -31.06 -5.64
C ARG A 487 -54.01 -30.56 -6.78
N THR A 488 -54.67 -29.42 -6.58
CA THR A 488 -55.57 -28.80 -7.57
C THR A 488 -54.84 -28.26 -8.79
N ALA A 489 -53.52 -28.05 -8.71
CA ALA A 489 -52.72 -27.62 -9.84
C ALA A 489 -52.55 -28.73 -10.90
N PHE A 490 -52.69 -30.00 -10.54
CA PHE A 490 -52.46 -31.10 -11.48
C PHE A 490 -53.51 -31.20 -12.59
N GLY A 491 -54.75 -30.77 -12.36
CA GLY A 491 -55.81 -30.95 -13.36
C GLY A 491 -55.98 -32.42 -13.77
N GLY A 492 -56.03 -32.71 -15.07
CA GLY A 492 -56.17 -34.06 -15.61
C GLY A 492 -55.51 -34.24 -16.99
N GLY A 493 -55.60 -35.44 -17.55
CA GLY A 493 -55.02 -35.78 -18.87
C GLY A 493 -53.59 -36.33 -18.82
N TRP A 494 -53.13 -36.77 -17.66
CA TRP A 494 -51.81 -37.38 -17.50
C TRP A 494 -51.81 -38.84 -17.94
N ALA A 495 -50.66 -39.31 -18.42
CA ALA A 495 -50.42 -40.70 -18.78
C ALA A 495 -49.02 -41.11 -18.30
N ALA A 496 -48.78 -42.42 -18.18
CA ALA A 496 -47.46 -42.94 -17.87
C ALA A 496 -46.43 -42.41 -18.89
N ARG A 497 -45.25 -42.04 -18.40
CA ARG A 497 -44.11 -41.40 -19.09
C ARG A 497 -44.23 -39.90 -19.34
N ASN A 498 -45.42 -39.30 -19.20
CA ASN A 498 -45.53 -37.85 -19.26
C ASN A 498 -44.60 -37.23 -18.21
N CYS A 499 -44.01 -36.08 -18.56
CA CYS A 499 -43.10 -35.38 -17.68
C CYS A 499 -43.47 -33.92 -17.54
N VAL A 500 -43.37 -33.39 -16.33
CA VAL A 500 -43.44 -31.97 -16.03
C VAL A 500 -42.09 -31.48 -15.54
N ARG A 501 -41.66 -30.33 -16.07
CA ARG A 501 -40.35 -29.72 -15.84
C ARG A 501 -40.52 -28.31 -15.32
N PHE A 502 -39.76 -27.97 -14.29
CA PHE A 502 -39.70 -26.63 -13.72
C PHE A 502 -38.44 -26.49 -12.88
N ASN A 503 -38.08 -25.24 -12.58
CA ASN A 503 -36.92 -24.92 -11.76
C ASN A 503 -37.38 -24.18 -10.52
N THR A 504 -36.78 -24.46 -9.37
CA THR A 504 -36.85 -23.58 -8.20
C THR A 504 -35.54 -22.84 -8.05
N TYR A 505 -35.61 -21.65 -7.49
CA TYR A 505 -34.47 -20.82 -7.14
C TYR A 505 -34.53 -20.57 -5.63
N GLY A 506 -33.47 -20.94 -4.92
CA GLY A 506 -33.34 -20.72 -3.49
C GLY A 506 -32.66 -19.39 -3.17
N THR A 507 -32.67 -19.03 -1.89
CA THR A 507 -31.90 -17.92 -1.33
C THR A 507 -30.45 -18.23 -0.93
N PRO A 508 -29.97 -19.49 -0.80
CA PRO A 508 -28.58 -19.74 -0.43
C PRO A 508 -27.60 -19.14 -1.45
N THR A 509 -26.72 -18.26 -0.98
CA THR A 509 -25.60 -17.71 -1.77
C THR A 509 -24.30 -18.35 -1.29
N PRO A 510 -23.68 -19.27 -2.07
CA PRO A 510 -22.45 -19.90 -1.66
C PRO A 510 -21.31 -18.88 -1.67
N VAL A 511 -20.62 -18.75 -0.54
CA VAL A 511 -19.43 -17.91 -0.40
C VAL A 511 -18.26 -18.75 0.07
N TRP A 512 -17.08 -18.51 -0.52
CA TRP A 512 -15.84 -19.12 -0.07
C TRP A 512 -15.05 -18.12 0.74
N ILE A 513 -14.59 -18.56 1.91
CA ILE A 513 -13.77 -17.75 2.79
C ILE A 513 -12.38 -18.36 2.80
N LEU A 514 -11.45 -17.64 2.19
CA LEU A 514 -10.06 -18.02 2.10
C LEU A 514 -9.29 -17.36 3.24
N ARG A 515 -8.56 -18.16 4.01
CA ARG A 515 -7.65 -17.68 5.04
C ARG A 515 -6.23 -17.70 4.49
N ALA A 516 -5.63 -16.52 4.32
CA ALA A 516 -4.20 -16.37 4.07
C ALA A 516 -3.52 -15.93 5.37
N VAL A 517 -2.53 -16.70 5.83
CA VAL A 517 -1.69 -16.34 6.98
C VAL A 517 -0.28 -16.06 6.50
N GLN A 518 0.33 -14.99 7.00
CA GLN A 518 1.72 -14.71 6.71
C GLN A 518 2.60 -15.75 7.41
N PRO A 519 3.55 -16.39 6.70
CA PRO A 519 4.52 -17.27 7.35
C PRO A 519 5.27 -16.51 8.45
N SER A 520 5.31 -17.08 9.65
CA SER A 520 6.01 -16.48 10.79
C SER A 520 6.71 -17.58 11.61
N PRO A 521 7.93 -17.32 12.12
CA PRO A 521 8.59 -18.20 13.07
C PRO A 521 7.90 -18.19 14.45
N GLU A 522 7.02 -17.21 14.71
CA GLU A 522 6.27 -17.14 15.96
C GLU A 522 5.11 -18.14 15.94
N ARG A 523 5.04 -18.96 17.00
CA ARG A 523 3.92 -19.87 17.20
C ARG A 523 2.63 -19.06 17.38
N GLN A 524 1.64 -19.27 16.51
CA GLN A 524 0.30 -18.71 16.69
C GLN A 524 -0.27 -19.14 18.05
N SER A 525 -0.47 -18.17 18.93
CA SER A 525 -1.03 -18.35 20.28
C SER A 525 -2.52 -18.01 20.36
N ARG A 526 -3.08 -17.44 19.28
CA ARG A 526 -4.48 -16.98 19.19
C ARG A 526 -5.22 -17.79 18.14
N ARG A 527 -6.53 -17.96 18.34
CA ARG A 527 -7.42 -18.53 17.31
C ARG A 527 -7.72 -17.48 16.26
N ASP A 528 -7.50 -17.82 15.01
CA ASP A 528 -8.03 -17.06 13.87
C ASP A 528 -9.50 -17.41 13.66
N GLY A 529 -10.28 -16.43 13.22
CA GLY A 529 -11.69 -16.63 12.90
C GLY A 529 -12.19 -15.53 11.97
N PHE A 530 -13.33 -15.79 11.34
CA PHE A 530 -14.07 -14.79 10.58
C PHE A 530 -15.47 -14.65 11.17
N THR A 531 -16.08 -13.50 10.96
CA THR A 531 -17.50 -13.28 11.27
C THR A 531 -18.16 -12.79 9.99
N ALA A 532 -19.06 -13.60 9.45
CA ALA A 532 -19.91 -13.20 8.35
C ALA A 532 -21.23 -12.64 8.91
N CYS A 533 -21.75 -11.60 8.28
CA CYS A 533 -23.05 -11.04 8.61
C CYS A 533 -23.78 -10.78 7.30
N LEU A 534 -24.95 -11.43 7.14
CA LEU A 534 -25.83 -11.16 6.02
C LEU A 534 -26.53 -9.81 6.28
N ARG A 535 -26.50 -8.93 5.28
CA ARG A 535 -27.20 -7.64 5.31
C ARG A 535 -28.25 -7.64 4.20
N GLY A 536 -29.45 -7.21 4.55
CA GLY A 536 -30.57 -7.10 3.62
C GLY A 536 -31.86 -6.80 4.37
N ASN A 537 -32.83 -6.26 3.66
CA ASN A 537 -34.18 -6.11 4.19
C ASN A 537 -34.85 -7.49 4.18
N THR A 538 -34.88 -8.16 5.33
CA THR A 538 -35.72 -9.35 5.48
C THR A 538 -37.13 -8.88 5.75
N VAL A 539 -38.04 -9.11 4.81
CA VAL A 539 -39.47 -9.12 5.13
C VAL A 539 -39.64 -10.30 6.09
N ALA A 540 -39.94 -10.04 7.35
CA ALA A 540 -40.38 -11.10 8.24
C ALA A 540 -41.72 -11.59 7.66
N ASP A 541 -41.77 -12.85 7.25
CA ASP A 541 -43.00 -13.49 6.80
C ASP A 541 -44.08 -13.28 7.87
N GLY A 542 -45.18 -12.63 7.49
CA GLY A 542 -46.40 -12.52 8.30
C GLY A 542 -47.20 -13.81 8.31
#